data_AF-H3DJ84-F1
#
_entry.id   AF-H3DJ84-F1
#
_cell.length_a   1.000
_cell.length_b   1.000
_cell.length_c   1.000
_cell.angle_alpha   90.00
_cell.angle_beta   90.00
_cell.angle_gamma   90.00
#
_symmetry.space_group_name_H-M   'P 1'
#
loop_
_entity.id
_entity.type
_entity.pdbx_description
1 polymer ?
#
loop_
_entity_poly.entity_id
_entity_poly.type
_entity_poly.pdbx_seq_one_letter_code
_entity_poly.pdbx_strand_id
1 'polypeptide(L)'
;QFGIMPLTAFSLAKLLQMDPVKAVTVLICGCCPGGTLSNIFSLAFKGDMNLSIVMTTCSSIASLGMMPLLLYVLCQGFSGLENAVPYSSIMKALVFTLVPCAFGILINHYTPKYSPLVKKAGLSILIISSIVVSVLSAMAVKDVLWMIVMPDVL
;
A
#
# COMPACT_ATOMS: atom_id res chain seq x y z
N GLN A 1 4.07 -10.36 7.49
CA GLN A 1 3.78 -9.49 6.32
C GLN A 1 5.06 -9.20 5.52
N PHE A 2 6.06 -8.55 6.12
CA PHE A 2 7.29 -8.09 5.45
C PHE A 2 8.26 -9.15 4.92
N GLY A 3 8.07 -10.44 5.20
CA GLY A 3 8.84 -11.52 4.58
C GLY A 3 8.12 -12.11 3.37
N ILE A 4 6.91 -12.62 3.60
CA ILE A 4 6.18 -13.41 2.61
C ILE A 4 5.72 -12.57 1.42
N MET A 5 5.08 -11.41 1.65
CA MET A 5 4.54 -10.59 0.56
C MET A 5 5.62 -10.06 -0.39
N PRO A 6 6.72 -9.44 0.09
CA PRO A 6 7.77 -8.94 -0.79
C PRO A 6 8.47 -10.05 -1.56
N LEU A 7 8.69 -11.20 -0.93
CA LEU A 7 9.36 -12.34 -1.54
C LEU A 7 8.48 -13.02 -2.61
N THR A 8 7.17 -13.08 -2.39
CA THR A 8 6.22 -13.49 -3.44
C THR A 8 6.16 -12.51 -4.60
N ALA A 9 6.15 -11.20 -4.34
CA ALA A 9 6.18 -10.16 -5.37
C ALA A 9 7.46 -10.22 -6.22
N PHE A 10 8.61 -10.44 -5.58
CA PHE A 10 9.89 -10.65 -6.25
C PHE A 10 9.90 -11.91 -7.11
N SER A 11 9.39 -13.02 -6.56
CA SER A 11 9.33 -14.30 -7.26
C SER A 11 8.43 -14.21 -8.49
N LEU A 12 7.27 -13.54 -8.37
CA LEU A 12 6.38 -13.26 -9.50
C LEU A 12 7.07 -12.40 -10.57
N ALA A 13 7.73 -11.31 -10.16
CA ALA A 13 8.42 -10.43 -11.10
C ALA A 13 9.52 -11.16 -11.90
N LYS A 14 10.26 -12.07 -11.25
CA LYS A 14 11.25 -12.93 -11.91
C LYS A 14 10.61 -13.96 -12.83
N LEU A 15 9.60 -14.69 -12.35
CA LEU A 15 8.91 -15.75 -13.11
C LEU A 15 8.22 -15.22 -14.37
N LEU A 16 7.61 -14.04 -14.27
CA LEU A 16 6.90 -13.41 -15.40
C LEU A 16 7.81 -12.55 -16.30
N GLN A 17 9.12 -12.47 -16.02
CA GLN A 17 10.08 -11.63 -16.75
C GLN A 17 9.53 -10.22 -17.03
N MET A 18 8.93 -9.61 -16.01
CA MET A 18 8.22 -8.35 -16.18
C MET A 18 9.16 -7.20 -16.51
N ASP A 19 8.71 -6.32 -17.40
CA ASP A 19 9.35 -5.05 -17.70
C ASP A 19 9.64 -4.27 -16.39
N PRO A 20 10.79 -3.58 -16.28
CA PRO A 20 11.23 -2.93 -15.05
C PRO A 20 10.15 -2.03 -14.43
N VAL A 21 9.37 -1.29 -15.21
CA VAL A 21 8.31 -0.42 -14.68
C VAL A 21 7.20 -1.20 -13.97
N LYS A 22 6.80 -2.35 -14.53
CA LYS A 22 5.76 -3.23 -13.97
C LYS A 22 6.28 -3.93 -12.72
N ALA A 23 7.52 -4.44 -12.77
CA ALA A 23 8.16 -5.09 -11.64
C ALA A 23 8.26 -4.17 -10.42
N VAL A 24 8.69 -2.91 -10.62
CA VAL A 24 8.78 -1.91 -9.55
C VAL A 24 7.42 -1.65 -8.90
N THR A 25 6.37 -1.51 -9.70
CA THR A 25 5.01 -1.28 -9.19
C THR A 25 4.52 -2.44 -8.32
N VAL A 26 4.77 -3.68 -8.75
CA VAL A 26 4.41 -4.90 -8.00
C VAL A 26 5.23 -5.03 -6.71
N LEU A 27 6.52 -4.71 -6.74
CA LEU A 27 7.37 -4.72 -5.55
C LEU A 27 6.94 -3.66 -4.53
N ILE A 28 6.64 -2.44 -4.96
CA ILE A 28 6.16 -1.37 -4.08
C ILE A 28 4.86 -1.83 -3.41
N CYS A 29 3.92 -2.39 -4.18
CA CYS A 29 2.67 -2.93 -3.66
C CYS A 29 2.88 -4.04 -2.62
N GLY A 30 3.82 -4.96 -2.86
CA GLY A 30 4.15 -6.05 -1.94
C GLY A 30 4.88 -5.60 -0.66
N CYS A 31 5.59 -4.47 -0.72
CA CYS A 31 6.30 -3.92 0.44
C CYS A 31 5.42 -3.00 1.30
N CYS A 32 4.26 -2.58 0.81
CA CYS A 32 3.31 -1.75 1.56
C CYS A 32 2.85 -2.46 2.84
N PRO A 33 2.69 -1.72 3.97
CA PRO A 33 2.06 -2.27 5.18
C PRO A 33 0.62 -2.71 4.92
N GLY A 34 0.12 -3.59 5.79
CA GLY A 34 -1.25 -4.08 5.75
C GLY A 34 -2.28 -2.97 5.95
N GLY A 35 -3.33 -2.97 5.12
CA GLY A 35 -4.38 -1.95 5.14
C GLY A 35 -5.56 -2.26 6.07
N THR A 36 -6.39 -1.25 6.30
CA THR A 36 -7.59 -1.27 7.15
C THR A 36 -8.62 -2.35 6.76
N LEU A 37 -8.60 -2.81 5.50
CA LEU A 37 -9.47 -3.89 5.02
C LEU A 37 -9.30 -5.18 5.82
N SER A 38 -8.08 -5.49 6.28
CA SER A 38 -7.81 -6.67 7.11
C SER A 38 -8.56 -6.66 8.45
N ASN A 39 -8.75 -5.48 9.06
CA ASN A 39 -9.53 -5.32 10.28
C ASN A 39 -11.03 -5.56 10.03
N ILE A 40 -11.55 -5.12 8.88
CA ILE A 40 -12.96 -5.34 8.49
C ILE A 40 -13.23 -6.82 8.23
N PHE A 41 -12.32 -7.52 7.54
CA PHE A 41 -12.44 -8.97 7.35
C PHE A 41 -12.36 -9.73 8.68
N SER A 42 -11.44 -9.33 9.57
CA SER A 42 -11.35 -9.92 10.91
C SER A 42 -12.66 -9.76 11.69
N LEU A 43 -13.31 -8.58 11.59
CA LEU A 43 -14.62 -8.32 12.17
C LEU A 43 -15.72 -9.17 11.52
N ALA A 44 -15.73 -9.30 10.19
CA ALA A 44 -16.72 -10.09 9.45
C ALA A 44 -16.67 -11.58 9.82
N PHE A 45 -15.49 -12.12 10.09
CA PHE A 45 -15.30 -13.50 10.53
C PHE A 45 -15.45 -13.71 12.04
N LYS A 46 -15.90 -12.70 12.81
CA LYS A 46 -15.94 -12.72 14.29
C LYS A 46 -14.58 -13.07 14.94
N GLY A 47 -13.48 -12.74 14.28
CA GLY A 47 -12.14 -12.88 14.86
C GLY A 47 -11.85 -11.80 15.89
N ASP A 48 -10.77 -11.98 16.65
CA ASP A 48 -10.31 -11.01 17.65
C ASP A 48 -9.85 -9.70 17.01
N MET A 49 -10.78 -8.76 16.93
CA MET A 49 -10.56 -7.44 16.32
C MET A 49 -9.44 -6.66 17.02
N ASN A 50 -9.31 -6.82 18.35
CA ASN A 50 -8.22 -6.22 19.13
C ASN A 50 -6.85 -6.72 18.68
N LEU A 51 -6.72 -8.02 18.40
CA LEU A 51 -5.45 -8.60 17.95
C LEU A 51 -5.08 -8.10 16.56
N SER A 52 -6.06 -8.03 15.66
CA SER A 52 -5.88 -7.50 14.31
C SER A 52 -5.41 -6.03 14.32
N ILE A 53 -6.03 -5.19 15.14
CA ILE A 53 -5.65 -3.78 15.30
C ILE A 53 -4.22 -3.63 15.83
N VAL A 54 -3.82 -4.42 16.83
CA VAL A 54 -2.45 -4.39 17.38
C VAL A 54 -1.43 -4.83 16.32
N MET A 55 -1.72 -5.91 15.58
CA MET A 55 -0.87 -6.39 14.50
C MET A 55 -0.73 -5.36 13.37
N THR A 56 -1.82 -4.74 12.93
CA THR A 56 -1.77 -3.68 11.91
C THR A 56 -0.96 -2.49 12.40
N THR A 57 -1.16 -2.07 13.65
CA THR A 57 -0.42 -0.92 14.22
C THR A 57 1.08 -1.22 14.31
N CYS A 58 1.44 -2.39 14.82
CA CYS A 58 2.84 -2.83 14.89
C CYS A 58 3.46 -2.97 13.49
N SER A 59 2.70 -3.51 12.52
CA SER A 59 3.14 -3.68 11.13
C SER A 59 3.34 -2.32 10.45
N SER A 60 2.44 -1.35 10.66
CA SER A 60 2.58 0.00 10.15
C SER A 60 3.82 0.71 10.72
N ILE A 61 4.09 0.58 12.01
CA ILE A 61 5.30 1.14 12.64
C ILE A 61 6.56 0.44 12.09
N ALA A 62 6.53 -0.88 11.92
CA ALA A 62 7.65 -1.62 11.35
C ALA A 62 7.91 -1.26 9.87
N SER A 63 6.87 -0.96 9.09
CA SER A 63 7.00 -0.59 7.67
C SER A 63 7.83 0.67 7.45
N LEU A 64 7.87 1.58 8.43
CA LEU A 64 8.60 2.84 8.32
C LEU A 64 10.08 2.62 8.03
N GLY A 65 10.68 1.57 8.63
CA GLY A 65 12.06 1.16 8.37
C GLY A 65 12.16 -0.04 7.42
N MET A 66 11.24 -1.00 7.52
CA MET A 66 11.31 -2.21 6.70
C MET A 66 11.05 -1.95 5.22
N MET A 67 10.14 -1.04 4.87
CA MET A 67 9.79 -0.79 3.47
C MET A 67 10.95 -0.24 2.62
N PRO A 68 11.69 0.81 3.04
CA PRO A 68 12.85 1.27 2.28
C PRO A 68 13.98 0.24 2.27
N LEU A 69 14.17 -0.50 3.37
CA LEU A 69 15.21 -1.53 3.47
C LEU A 69 14.94 -2.73 2.56
N LEU A 70 13.69 -3.21 2.52
CA LEU A 70 13.28 -4.29 1.62
C LEU A 70 13.41 -3.89 0.16
N LEU A 71 12.95 -2.69 -0.21
CA LEU A 71 13.09 -2.20 -1.58
C LEU A 71 14.56 -2.10 -1.98
N TYR A 72 15.45 -1.64 -1.10
CA TYR A 72 16.88 -1.59 -1.38
C TYR A 72 17.48 -2.98 -1.64
N VAL A 73 17.18 -3.96 -0.79
CA VAL A 73 17.67 -5.34 -0.93
C VAL A 73 17.11 -6.02 -2.18
N LEU A 74 15.82 -5.81 -2.48
CA LEU A 74 15.15 -6.43 -3.63
C LEU A 74 15.61 -5.83 -4.96
N CYS A 75 15.92 -4.53 -5.00
CA CYS A 75 16.45 -3.88 -6.20
C CYS A 75 17.87 -4.35 -6.54
N GLN A 76 18.71 -4.67 -5.54
CA GLN A 76 20.02 -5.30 -5.79
C GLN A 76 19.91 -6.67 -6.48
N GLY A 77 18.78 -7.38 -6.33
CA GLY A 77 18.52 -8.66 -7.00
C GLY A 77 18.11 -8.56 -8.48
N PHE A 78 17.95 -7.35 -9.03
CA PHE A 78 17.57 -7.10 -10.41
C PHE A 78 18.51 -6.10 -11.11
N SER A 79 19.29 -6.60 -12.06
CA SER A 79 20.09 -5.78 -12.96
C SER A 79 19.18 -4.89 -13.81
N GLY A 80 19.29 -3.56 -13.67
CA GLY A 80 18.50 -2.57 -14.43
C GLY A 80 17.32 -1.95 -13.70
N LEU A 81 16.97 -2.43 -12.48
CA LEU A 81 15.91 -1.81 -11.67
C LEU A 81 16.36 -0.51 -11.00
N GLU A 82 17.66 -0.33 -10.75
CA GLU A 82 18.22 0.86 -10.08
C GLU A 82 17.85 2.19 -10.77
N ASN A 83 17.75 2.20 -12.10
CA ASN A 83 17.37 3.40 -12.85
C ASN A 83 15.85 3.59 -12.98
N ALA A 84 15.06 2.52 -12.83
CA ALA A 84 13.61 2.53 -12.96
C ALA A 84 12.89 2.79 -11.64
N VAL A 85 13.57 2.64 -10.50
CA VAL A 85 13.00 2.86 -9.17
C VAL A 85 13.23 4.31 -8.76
N PRO A 86 12.18 5.16 -8.69
CA PRO A 86 12.33 6.53 -8.22
C PRO A 86 12.43 6.55 -6.69
N TYR A 87 13.59 6.18 -6.14
CA TYR A 87 13.85 6.13 -4.69
C TYR A 87 13.50 7.46 -3.99
N SER A 88 13.76 8.60 -4.65
CA SER A 88 13.41 9.93 -4.14
C SER A 88 11.89 10.12 -3.99
N SER A 89 11.10 9.63 -4.93
CA SER A 89 9.63 9.72 -4.86
C SER A 89 9.07 8.78 -3.79
N ILE A 90 9.63 7.59 -3.65
CA ILE A 90 9.22 6.62 -2.62
C ILE A 90 9.52 7.18 -1.23
N MET A 91 10.73 7.71 -1.00
CA MET A 91 11.08 8.33 0.28
C MET A 91 10.20 9.55 0.59
N LYS A 92 9.92 10.41 -0.39
CA LYS A 92 9.00 11.55 -0.20
C LYS A 92 7.58 11.09 0.12
N ALA A 93 7.05 10.12 -0.61
CA ALA A 93 5.72 9.56 -0.35
C ALA A 93 5.64 8.91 1.03
N LEU A 94 6.69 8.19 1.43
CA LEU A 94 6.80 7.56 2.74
C LEU A 94 6.84 8.62 3.84
N VAL A 95 7.64 9.68 3.71
CA VAL A 95 7.67 10.81 4.67
C VAL A 95 6.31 11.51 4.73
N PHE A 96 5.70 11.80 3.58
CA PHE A 96 4.41 12.49 3.51
C PHE A 96 3.26 11.66 4.11
N THR A 97 3.34 10.33 4.03
CA THR A 97 2.39 9.43 4.72
C THR A 97 2.76 9.23 6.19
N LEU A 98 4.05 9.26 6.55
CA LEU A 98 4.55 9.15 7.93
C LEU A 98 4.02 10.26 8.82
N VAL A 99 4.14 11.51 8.35
CA VAL A 99 3.82 12.72 9.13
C VAL A 99 2.38 12.67 9.68
N PRO A 100 1.33 12.51 8.85
CA PRO A 100 -0.04 12.42 9.34
C PRO A 100 -0.29 11.14 10.16
N CYS A 101 0.40 10.04 9.87
CA CYS A 101 0.29 8.80 10.67
C CYS A 101 0.82 9.01 12.10
N ALA A 102 2.02 9.58 12.22
CA ALA A 102 2.64 9.91 13.50
C ALA A 102 1.80 10.92 14.29
N PHE A 103 1.28 11.96 13.63
CA PHE A 103 0.34 12.91 14.22
C PHE A 103 -0.94 12.23 14.71
N GLY A 104 -1.54 11.34 13.90
CA GLY A 104 -2.74 10.59 14.27
C GLY A 104 -2.53 9.68 15.48
N ILE A 105 -1.39 8.99 15.55
CA ILE A 105 -1.02 8.15 16.70
C ILE A 105 -0.80 9.02 17.95
N LEU A 106 -0.10 10.15 17.82
CA LEU A 106 0.19 11.05 18.94
C LEU A 106 -1.08 11.68 19.52
N ILE A 107 -2.01 12.11 18.67
CA ILE A 107 -3.33 12.64 19.09
C ILE A 107 -4.15 11.57 19.81
N ASN A 108 -4.15 10.34 19.29
CA ASN A 108 -4.87 9.23 19.90
C ASN A 108 -4.28 8.82 21.26
N HIS A 109 -2.96 8.95 21.44
CA HIS A 109 -2.29 8.69 22.71
C HIS A 109 -2.56 9.79 23.75
N TYR A 110 -2.44 11.07 23.37
CA TYR A 110 -2.52 12.18 24.32
C TYR A 110 -3.96 12.63 24.64
N THR A 111 -4.90 12.41 23.71
CA THR A 111 -6.28 12.89 23.86
C THR A 111 -7.34 11.85 23.45
N PRO A 112 -7.50 10.76 24.22
CA PRO A 112 -8.47 9.70 23.90
C PRO A 112 -9.94 10.18 23.91
N LYS A 113 -10.24 11.34 24.51
CA LYS A 113 -11.59 11.96 24.50
C LYS A 113 -12.07 12.40 23.11
N TYR A 114 -11.17 12.78 22.19
CA TYR A 114 -11.53 13.16 20.81
C TYR A 114 -11.44 11.97 19.83
N SER A 115 -10.96 10.81 20.30
CA SER A 115 -10.83 9.57 19.53
C SER A 115 -12.10 9.15 18.77
N PRO A 116 -13.34 9.26 19.30
CA PRO A 116 -14.54 8.87 18.52
C PRO A 116 -14.85 9.83 17.37
N LEU A 117 -14.56 11.12 17.53
CA LEU A 117 -14.83 12.17 16.53
C LEU A 117 -13.80 12.09 15.39
N VAL A 118 -12.52 11.88 15.73
CA VAL A 118 -11.43 11.65 14.77
C VAL A 118 -11.63 10.33 14.02
N LYS A 119 -12.07 9.26 14.70
CA LYS A 119 -12.40 7.99 14.02
C LYS A 119 -13.55 8.14 13.02
N LYS A 120 -14.60 8.88 13.37
CA LYS A 120 -15.74 9.11 12.47
C LYS A 120 -15.33 9.95 11.24
N ALA A 121 -14.56 11.01 11.45
CA ALA A 121 -14.03 11.83 10.35
C ALA A 121 -13.06 11.04 9.46
N GLY A 122 -12.15 10.28 10.06
CA GLY A 122 -11.20 9.43 9.35
C GLY A 122 -11.90 8.35 8.52
N LEU A 123 -12.95 7.71 9.05
CA LEU A 123 -13.74 6.73 8.31
C LEU A 123 -14.43 7.36 7.09
N SER A 124 -15.04 8.54 7.24
CA SER A 124 -15.66 9.26 6.12
C SER A 124 -14.64 9.61 5.04
N ILE A 125 -13.46 10.13 5.41
CA ILE A 125 -12.39 10.45 4.46
C ILE A 125 -11.92 9.19 3.72
N LEU A 126 -11.77 8.07 4.43
CA LEU A 126 -11.30 6.81 3.84
C LEU A 126 -12.33 6.23 2.86
N ILE A 127 -13.62 6.29 3.20
CA ILE A 127 -14.71 5.88 2.29
C ILE A 127 -14.72 6.75 1.03
N ILE A 128 -14.63 8.08 1.18
CA ILE A 128 -14.61 9.00 0.02
C ILE A 128 -13.39 8.73 -0.86
N SER A 129 -12.19 8.62 -0.27
CA SER A 129 -10.96 8.27 -0.97
C SER A 129 -11.09 6.95 -1.74
N SER A 130 -11.65 5.92 -1.11
CA SER A 130 -11.80 4.60 -1.73
C SER A 130 -12.78 4.62 -2.90
N ILE A 131 -13.86 5.41 -2.81
CA ILE A 131 -14.81 5.60 -3.91
C ILE A 131 -14.15 6.35 -5.06
N VAL A 132 -13.39 7.42 -4.78
CA VAL A 132 -12.69 8.18 -5.82
C VAL A 132 -11.69 7.29 -6.56
N VAL A 133 -10.86 6.53 -5.84
CA VAL A 133 -9.89 5.61 -6.43
C VAL A 133 -10.56 4.50 -7.24
N SER A 134 -11.67 3.92 -6.73
CA SER A 134 -12.37 2.86 -7.46
C SER A 134 -13.00 3.37 -8.75
N VAL A 135 -13.60 4.57 -8.74
CA VAL A 135 -14.16 5.22 -9.93
C VAL A 135 -13.06 5.55 -10.93
N LEU A 136 -11.95 6.14 -10.50
CA LEU A 136 -10.79 6.40 -11.36
C LEU A 136 -10.23 5.11 -11.99
N SER A 137 -10.10 4.03 -11.20
CA SER A 137 -9.65 2.75 -11.72
C SER A 137 -10.64 2.17 -12.74
N ALA A 138 -11.95 2.30 -12.50
CA ALA A 138 -12.98 1.82 -13.41
C ALA A 138 -12.97 2.59 -14.73
N MET A 139 -12.69 3.89 -14.70
CA MET A 139 -12.53 4.71 -15.90
C MET A 139 -11.26 4.31 -16.67
N ALA A 140 -10.11 4.20 -16.00
CA ALA A 140 -8.86 3.80 -16.64
C ALA A 140 -8.92 2.38 -17.23
N VAL A 141 -9.57 1.44 -16.54
CA VAL A 141 -9.74 0.07 -17.05
C VAL A 141 -10.70 0.04 -18.25
N LYS A 142 -11.72 0.92 -18.28
CA LYS A 142 -12.57 1.07 -19.47
C LYS A 142 -11.76 1.55 -20.67
N ASP A 143 -10.87 2.52 -20.49
CA ASP A 143 -10.01 3.05 -21.57
C ASP A 143 -9.06 1.97 -22.10
N VAL A 144 -8.45 1.18 -21.21
CA VAL A 144 -7.56 0.06 -21.58
C VAL A 144 -8.32 -1.09 -22.25
N LEU A 145 -9.53 -1.43 -21.76
CA LEU A 145 -10.38 -2.43 -22.41
C LEU A 145 -10.84 -1.97 -23.80
N TRP A 146 -11.16 -0.69 -23.96
CA TRP A 146 -11.48 -0.10 -25.27
C TRP A 146 -10.30 -0.20 -26.24
N MET A 147 -9.08 0.04 -25.76
CA MET A 147 -7.85 -0.07 -26.55
C MET A 147 -7.54 -1.52 -26.97
N ILE A 148 -7.87 -2.51 -26.13
CA ILE A 148 -7.67 -3.94 -26.43
C ILE A 148 -8.76 -4.50 -27.37
N VAL A 149 -9.98 -3.96 -27.29
CA VAL A 149 -11.13 -4.45 -28.09
C VAL A 149 -11.17 -3.84 -29.50
N MET A 150 -10.54 -2.69 -29.72
CA MET A 150 -10.44 -2.04 -31.04
C MET A 150 -8.98 -1.86 -31.48
N PRO A 151 -8.22 -2.93 -31.76
CA PRO A 151 -6.86 -2.81 -32.30
C PRO A 151 -6.81 -2.42 -33.79
N ASP A 152 -7.92 -2.52 -34.54
CA ASP A 152 -7.96 -2.46 -36.01
C ASP A 152 -8.41 -1.11 -36.63
N VAL A 153 -8.09 0.04 -36.02
CA VAL A 153 -8.39 1.36 -36.65
C VAL A 153 -7.25 2.38 -36.60
N LEU A 154 -5.99 1.96 -36.49
CA LEU A 154 -4.84 2.82 -36.77
C LEU A 154 -3.78 2.12 -37.64
#